data_AF-S4RGY7-F1
#
_entry.id   AF-S4RGY7-F1
#
_cell.length_a   1.000
_cell.length_b   1.000
_cell.length_c   1.000
_cell.angle_alpha   90.00
_cell.angle_beta   90.00
_cell.angle_gamma   90.00
#
_symmetry.space_group_name_H-M   'P 1'
#
loop_
_entity.id
_entity.type
_entity.pdbx_description
1 polymer ?
#
loop_
_entity_poly.entity_id
_entity_poly.type
_entity_poly.pdbx_seq_one_letter_code
_entity_poly.pdbx_strand_id
1 'polypeptide(L)'
;PQQPTLSDMTMYEMNFSLLVEEILQGIDHPAYRQLVVELLMVVSIVLERNPEVEFQEKVDLDLLLKKAVNDFQHERTKVGHAHEHDALTAFYQTPPVGKCGTAVYLARAVVKMLLFGAIKPVSEDPCIIS
;
A
#
# COMPACT_ATOMS: atom_id res chain seq x y z
N PRO A 1 -25.37 -19.21 14.67
CA PRO A 1 -24.26 -18.63 13.90
C PRO A 1 -23.47 -17.64 14.77
N GLN A 2 -22.37 -18.10 15.37
CA GLN A 2 -21.50 -17.22 16.15
C GLN A 2 -20.67 -16.38 15.16
N GLN A 3 -20.72 -15.06 15.33
CA GLN A 3 -19.83 -14.13 14.63
C GLN A 3 -18.40 -14.38 15.10
N PRO A 4 -17.39 -14.38 14.21
CA PRO A 4 -16.01 -14.55 14.63
C PRO A 4 -15.63 -13.36 15.51
N THR A 5 -15.12 -13.65 16.71
CA THR A 5 -14.56 -12.65 17.62
C THR A 5 -13.18 -12.22 17.13
N LEU A 6 -12.77 -11.01 17.48
CA LEU A 6 -11.45 -10.40 17.17
C LEU A 6 -10.23 -11.28 17.54
N SER A 7 -10.44 -12.38 18.27
CA SER A 7 -9.44 -13.39 18.64
C SER A 7 -8.93 -14.22 17.46
N ASP A 8 -9.72 -14.40 16.40
CA ASP A 8 -9.43 -15.39 15.32
C ASP A 8 -8.63 -14.80 14.14
N MET A 9 -8.03 -13.61 14.32
CA MET A 9 -7.30 -12.85 13.31
C MET A 9 -5.85 -12.58 13.70
N THR A 10 -5.28 -13.37 14.62
CA THR A 10 -3.88 -13.19 15.02
C THR A 10 -2.94 -13.89 14.03
N MET A 11 -1.76 -13.31 13.78
CA MET A 11 -0.72 -13.81 12.85
C MET A 11 -0.27 -15.27 13.07
N TYR A 12 -0.64 -15.88 14.19
CA TYR A 12 -0.28 -17.24 14.58
C TYR A 12 -1.35 -18.29 14.22
N GLU A 13 -2.48 -17.86 13.65
CA GLU A 13 -3.57 -18.75 13.29
C GLU A 13 -3.54 -19.08 11.79
N MET A 14 -3.62 -20.38 11.48
CA MET A 14 -3.75 -20.94 10.14
C MET A 14 -4.76 -20.17 9.26
N ASN A 15 -5.80 -19.61 9.89
CA ASN A 15 -6.86 -18.86 9.24
C ASN A 15 -6.40 -17.54 8.60
N PHE A 16 -5.45 -16.81 9.20
CA PHE A 16 -4.93 -15.58 8.60
C PHE A 16 -4.13 -15.86 7.33
N SER A 17 -3.23 -16.86 7.38
CA SER A 17 -2.46 -17.30 6.22
C SER A 17 -3.36 -17.81 5.10
N LEU A 18 -4.39 -18.60 5.43
CA LEU A 18 -5.38 -19.08 4.45
C LEU A 18 -6.18 -17.94 3.82
N LEU A 19 -6.58 -16.93 4.61
CA LEU A 19 -7.31 -15.77 4.09
C LEU A 19 -6.45 -14.93 3.14
N VAL A 20 -5.19 -14.69 3.49
CA VAL A 20 -4.24 -14.00 2.61
C VAL A 20 -4.03 -14.81 1.32
N GLU A 21 -3.88 -16.12 1.44
CA GLU A 21 -3.75 -17.00 0.29
C GLU A 21 -4.99 -16.97 -0.60
N GLU A 22 -6.20 -17.05 -0.05
CA GLU A 22 -7.47 -17.00 -0.77
C GLU A 22 -7.62 -15.66 -1.53
N ILE A 23 -7.29 -14.54 -0.88
CA ILE A 23 -7.30 -13.21 -1.52
C ILE A 23 -6.32 -13.17 -2.71
N LEU A 24 -5.09 -13.68 -2.52
CA LEU A 24 -4.08 -13.67 -3.58
C LEU A 24 -4.40 -14.65 -4.72
N GLN A 25 -4.99 -15.81 -4.40
CA GLN A 25 -5.46 -16.79 -5.38
C GLN A 25 -6.54 -16.20 -6.29
N GLY A 26 -7.41 -15.33 -5.76
CA GLY A 26 -8.43 -14.62 -6.53
C GLY A 26 -7.90 -13.61 -7.56
N ILE A 27 -6.60 -13.31 -7.57
CA ILE A 27 -5.99 -12.40 -8.54
C ILE A 27 -5.47 -13.20 -9.74
N ASP A 28 -6.15 -13.15 -10.88
CA ASP A 28 -5.78 -13.95 -12.07
C ASP A 28 -4.43 -13.59 -12.69
N HIS A 29 -4.06 -12.30 -12.68
CA HIS A 29 -2.87 -11.82 -13.37
C HIS A 29 -1.61 -11.95 -12.49
N PRO A 30 -0.63 -12.79 -12.85
CA PRO A 30 0.51 -13.08 -11.97
C PRO A 30 1.39 -11.87 -11.69
N ALA A 31 1.59 -10.98 -12.67
CA ALA A 31 2.37 -9.76 -12.46
C ALA A 31 1.67 -8.77 -11.52
N TYR A 32 0.34 -8.69 -11.58
CA TYR A 32 -0.43 -7.88 -10.63
C TYR A 32 -0.39 -8.48 -9.24
N ARG A 33 -0.57 -9.80 -9.12
CA ARG A 33 -0.44 -10.52 -7.84
C ARG A 33 0.93 -10.28 -7.21
N GLN A 34 2.01 -10.30 -7.99
CA GLN A 34 3.35 -9.99 -7.51
C GLN A 34 3.45 -8.57 -6.94
N LEU A 35 2.86 -7.56 -7.60
CA LEU A 35 2.84 -6.19 -7.08
C LEU A 35 2.01 -6.06 -5.80
N VAL A 36 0.91 -6.81 -5.66
CA VAL A 36 0.13 -6.83 -4.42
C VAL A 36 0.97 -7.40 -3.28
N VAL A 37 1.69 -8.51 -3.51
CA VAL A 37 2.59 -9.09 -2.51
C VAL A 37 3.69 -8.09 -2.14
N GLU A 38 4.29 -7.42 -3.12
CA GLU A 38 5.30 -6.40 -2.88
C GLU A 38 4.75 -5.22 -2.06
N LEU A 39 3.54 -4.75 -2.38
CA LEU A 39 2.87 -3.69 -1.63
C LEU A 39 2.60 -4.12 -0.18
N LEU A 40 2.13 -5.34 0.06
CA LEU A 40 1.91 -5.87 1.41
C LEU A 40 3.22 -5.94 2.21
N MET A 41 4.32 -6.37 1.59
CA MET A 41 5.64 -6.34 2.24
C MET A 41 6.07 -4.91 2.59
N VAL A 42 5.91 -3.96 1.67
CA VAL A 42 6.23 -2.55 1.91
C VAL A 42 5.39 -1.98 3.05
N VAL A 43 4.09 -2.28 3.08
CA VAL A 43 3.20 -1.88 4.18
C VAL A 43 3.70 -2.44 5.51
N SER A 44 4.00 -3.74 5.58
CA SER A 44 4.52 -4.38 6.80
C SER A 44 5.78 -3.68 7.29
N ILE A 45 6.76 -3.48 6.39
CA ILE A 45 8.03 -2.84 6.73
C ILE A 45 7.81 -1.40 7.22
N VAL A 46 6.95 -0.62 6.56
CA VAL A 46 6.68 0.77 6.97
C VAL A 46 6.06 0.82 8.36
N LEU A 47 5.06 -0.02 8.66
CA LEU A 47 4.40 -0.05 9.96
C LEU A 47 5.34 -0.59 11.06
N GLU A 48 6.12 -1.64 10.78
CA GLU A 48 7.12 -2.19 11.72
C GLU A 48 8.19 -1.16 12.09
N ARG A 49 8.58 -0.31 11.13
CA ARG A 49 9.61 0.72 11.34
C ARG A 49 9.08 1.98 11.99
N ASN A 50 7.78 2.22 11.97
CA ASN A 50 7.13 3.42 12.48
C ASN A 50 5.90 3.01 13.33
N PRO A 51 6.11 2.45 14.54
CA PRO A 51 5.03 1.96 15.39
C PRO A 51 4.07 3.07 15.86
N GLU A 52 4.44 4.34 15.71
CA GLU A 52 3.60 5.50 16.00
C GLU A 52 2.52 5.77 14.94
N VAL A 53 2.59 5.13 13.76
CA VAL A 53 1.59 5.29 12.69
C VAL A 53 0.81 3.99 12.47
N GLU A 54 -0.48 4.16 12.19
CA GLU A 54 -1.38 3.08 11.83
C GLU A 54 -2.39 3.55 10.79
N PHE A 55 -2.98 2.61 10.06
CA PHE A 55 -4.12 2.93 9.20
C PHE A 55 -5.39 3.07 10.04
N GLN A 56 -6.02 4.24 9.96
CA GLN A 56 -7.25 4.54 10.69
C GLN A 56 -8.50 3.86 10.11
N GLU A 57 -8.43 3.43 8.84
CA GLU A 57 -9.51 2.76 8.11
C GLU A 57 -8.95 1.61 7.28
N LYS A 58 -9.85 0.84 6.67
CA LYS A 58 -9.48 -0.23 5.73
C LYS A 58 -8.57 0.29 4.62
N VAL A 59 -7.55 -0.48 4.29
CA VAL A 59 -6.59 -0.14 3.24
C VAL A 59 -7.09 -0.67 1.90
N ASP A 60 -7.23 0.22 0.93
CA ASP A 60 -7.52 -0.14 -0.47
C ASP A 60 -6.19 -0.33 -1.22
N LEU A 61 -5.82 -1.59 -1.45
CA LEU A 61 -4.58 -1.98 -2.11
C LEU A 61 -4.55 -1.58 -3.59
N ASP A 62 -5.69 -1.69 -4.28
CA ASP A 62 -5.80 -1.32 -5.70
C ASP A 62 -5.60 0.20 -5.88
N LEU A 63 -6.16 1.00 -4.97
CA LEU A 63 -5.95 2.44 -4.95
C LEU A 63 -4.49 2.81 -4.68
N LEU A 64 -3.82 2.13 -3.75
CA LEU A 64 -2.40 2.35 -3.45
C LEU A 64 -1.53 2.00 -4.67
N LEU A 65 -1.78 0.86 -5.32
CA LEU A 65 -1.09 0.46 -6.55
C LEU A 65 -1.32 1.49 -7.66
N LYS A 66 -2.56 1.94 -7.87
CA LYS A 66 -2.89 2.96 -8.86
C LYS A 66 -2.15 4.28 -8.58
N LYS A 67 -2.05 4.71 -7.31
CA LYS A 67 -1.28 5.90 -6.93
C LYS A 67 0.21 5.72 -7.23
N ALA A 68 0.78 4.55 -6.94
CA ALA A 68 2.17 4.25 -7.24
C ALA A 68 2.46 4.28 -8.76
N VAL A 69 1.61 3.64 -9.57
CA VAL A 69 1.72 3.62 -11.04
C VAL A 69 1.58 5.03 -11.62
N ASN A 70 0.67 5.85 -11.10
CA ASN A 70 0.53 7.25 -11.51
C ASN A 70 1.78 8.08 -11.19
N ASP A 71 2.34 7.92 -9.99
CA ASP A 71 3.59 8.58 -9.60
C ASP A 71 4.76 8.14 -10.52
N PHE A 72 4.85 6.85 -10.85
CA PHE A 72 5.83 6.30 -11.80
C PHE A 72 5.67 6.88 -13.21
N GLN A 73 4.45 6.88 -13.75
CA GLN A 73 4.16 7.45 -15.06
C GLN A 73 4.53 8.93 -15.10
N HIS A 74 4.16 9.69 -14.06
CA HIS A 74 4.48 11.10 -13.96
C HIS A 74 5.99 11.36 -14.00
N GLU A 75 6.81 10.56 -13.30
CA GLU A 75 8.26 10.71 -13.36
C GLU A 75 8.85 10.34 -14.70
N ARG A 76 8.36 9.29 -15.36
CA ARG A 76 8.82 8.90 -16.70
C ARG A 76 8.54 9.97 -17.74
N THR A 77 7.37 10.62 -17.67
CA THR A 77 7.02 11.72 -18.60
C THR A 77 7.97 12.91 -18.46
N LYS A 78 8.49 13.20 -17.26
CA LYS A 78 9.48 14.28 -17.04
C LYS A 78 10.84 14.00 -17.69
N VAL A 79 11.20 12.72 -17.82
CA VAL A 79 12.50 12.28 -18.38
C VAL A 79 12.40 12.10 -19.92
N GLY A 80 11.28 12.47 -20.54
CA GLY A 80 11.10 12.42 -21.98
C GLY A 80 10.79 11.02 -22.53
N HIS A 81 10.49 10.05 -21.66
CA HIS A 81 9.88 8.80 -22.11
C HIS A 81 8.44 9.13 -22.54
N ALA A 82 8.15 8.90 -23.83
CA ALA A 82 6.83 9.12 -24.41
C ALA A 82 5.74 8.39 -23.61
N HIS A 83 4.49 8.84 -23.74
CA HIS A 83 3.31 8.13 -23.26
C HIS A 83 3.30 6.70 -23.82
N GLU A 84 3.97 5.77 -23.15
CA GLU A 84 3.71 4.36 -23.35
C GLU A 84 2.24 4.15 -23.02
N HIS A 85 1.55 3.48 -23.94
CA HIS A 85 0.11 3.34 -23.92
C HIS A 85 -0.38 2.47 -22.74
N ASP A 86 0.54 1.96 -21.91
CA ASP A 86 0.25 1.21 -20.69
C ASP A 86 1.37 1.36 -19.63
N ALA A 87 1.20 2.35 -18.75
CA ALA A 87 2.10 2.58 -17.62
C ALA A 87 2.14 1.41 -16.62
N LEU A 88 1.07 0.62 -16.54
CA LEU A 88 0.98 -0.53 -15.64
C LEU A 88 1.85 -1.67 -16.16
N THR A 89 1.81 -1.97 -17.46
CA THR A 89 2.73 -2.95 -18.07
C THR A 89 4.19 -2.56 -17.89
N ALA A 90 4.52 -1.29 -18.09
CA ALA A 90 5.86 -0.78 -17.86
C ALA A 90 6.30 -0.89 -16.38
N PHE A 91 5.35 -0.74 -15.45
CA PHE A 91 5.60 -0.91 -14.03
C PHE A 91 5.86 -2.38 -13.68
N TYR A 92 5.14 -3.35 -14.27
CA TYR A 92 5.42 -4.80 -14.09
C TYR A 92 6.85 -5.19 -14.49
N GLN A 93 7.43 -4.50 -15.47
CA GLN A 93 8.76 -4.79 -16.00
C GLN A 93 9.88 -4.09 -15.21
N THR A 94 9.51 -3.23 -14.25
CA THR A 94 10.48 -2.46 -13.46
C THR A 94 10.96 -3.31 -12.28
N PRO A 95 12.29 -3.39 -12.02
CA PRO A 95 12.80 -4.10 -10.86
C PRO A 95 12.29 -3.51 -9.54
N PRO A 96 12.11 -4.31 -8.47
CA PRO A 96 11.63 -3.81 -7.18
C PRO A 96 12.61 -2.86 -6.51
N VAL A 97 13.90 -3.15 -6.62
CA VAL A 97 14.97 -2.38 -6.00
C VAL A 97 15.68 -1.48 -6.99
N GLY A 98 16.10 -0.30 -6.54
CA GLY A 98 16.82 0.69 -7.34
C GLY A 98 16.22 2.09 -7.20
N LYS A 99 16.89 3.10 -7.77
CA LYS A 99 16.47 4.51 -7.65
C LYS A 99 15.06 4.78 -8.19
N CYS A 100 14.65 4.03 -9.21
CA CYS A 100 13.33 4.09 -9.81
C CYS A 100 12.64 2.71 -9.78
N GLY A 101 12.95 1.89 -8.75
CA GLY A 101 12.33 0.58 -8.59
C GLY A 101 10.89 0.67 -8.10
N THR A 102 10.08 -0.37 -8.31
CA THR A 102 8.65 -0.37 -7.91
C THR A 102 8.47 -0.09 -6.41
N ALA A 103 9.34 -0.64 -5.55
CA ALA A 103 9.28 -0.44 -4.10
C ALA A 103 9.34 1.03 -3.68
N VAL A 104 10.05 1.88 -4.43
CA VAL A 104 10.13 3.34 -4.15
C VAL A 104 8.77 4.00 -4.32
N TYR A 105 8.05 3.66 -5.39
CA TYR A 105 6.73 4.20 -5.70
C TYR A 105 5.66 3.65 -4.75
N LEU A 106 5.74 2.35 -4.42
CA LEU A 106 4.86 1.71 -3.45
C LEU A 106 5.04 2.34 -2.05
N ALA A 107 6.27 2.49 -1.57
CA ALA A 107 6.56 3.09 -0.28
C ALA A 107 6.06 4.54 -0.20
N ARG A 108 6.27 5.31 -1.27
CA ARG A 108 5.72 6.68 -1.35
C ARG A 108 4.20 6.71 -1.28
N ALA A 109 3.50 5.83 -2.00
CA ALA A 109 2.04 5.77 -1.96
C ALA A 109 1.53 5.42 -0.55
N VAL A 110 2.15 4.44 0.10
CA VAL A 110 1.84 4.00 1.47
C VAL A 110 2.06 5.14 2.47
N VAL A 111 3.26 5.75 2.48
CA VAL A 111 3.58 6.84 3.41
C VAL A 111 2.65 8.03 3.19
N LYS A 112 2.35 8.41 1.94
CA LYS A 112 1.36 9.46 1.65
C LYS A 112 0.00 9.12 2.27
N MET A 113 -0.48 7.89 2.11
CA MET A 113 -1.78 7.47 2.67
C MET A 113 -1.79 7.53 4.20
N LEU A 114 -0.74 7.03 4.86
CA LEU A 114 -0.59 7.09 6.31
C LEU A 114 -0.60 8.54 6.83
N LEU A 115 0.12 9.44 6.15
CA LEU A 115 0.17 10.85 6.53
C LEU A 115 -1.18 11.57 6.33
N PHE A 116 -1.91 11.29 5.24
CA PHE A 116 -3.25 11.85 5.06
C PHE A 116 -4.26 11.36 6.11
N GLY A 117 -4.10 10.12 6.62
CA GLY A 117 -4.92 9.58 7.71
C GLY A 117 -4.51 10.06 9.10
N ALA A 118 -3.21 10.28 9.33
CA ALA A 118 -2.66 10.76 10.61
C ALA A 118 -2.96 12.24 10.86
N ILE A 119 -3.06 13.06 9.80
CA ILE A 119 -3.46 14.47 9.89
C ILE A 119 -5.00 14.55 9.83
N LYS A 120 -5.70 14.02 10.83
CA LYS A 120 -7.00 14.61 11.17
C LYS A 120 -6.69 15.96 11.83
N PRO A 121 -7.26 17.09 11.37
CA PRO A 121 -7.16 18.31 12.17
C PRO A 121 -7.77 17.95 13.53
N VAL A 122 -6.94 17.96 14.57
CA VAL A 122 -7.43 18.07 15.94
C VAL A 122 -8.37 19.25 15.88
N SER A 123 -9.67 19.01 16.04
CA SER A 123 -10.63 20.11 16.18
C SER A 123 -10.04 21.01 17.24
N GLU A 124 -9.80 22.27 16.90
CA GLU A 124 -9.25 23.26 17.80
C GLU A 124 -10.12 23.31 19.06
N ASP A 125 -9.78 22.53 20.07
CA ASP A 125 -10.11 22.88 21.43
C ASP A 125 -9.24 24.11 21.70
N PRO A 126 -9.83 25.31 21.85
CA PRO A 126 -9.04 26.47 22.18
C PRO A 126 -8.36 26.17 23.51
N CYS A 127 -7.04 25.95 23.47
CA CYS A 127 -6.21 25.92 24.65
C CYS A 127 -6.35 27.30 25.32
N ILE A 128 -7.33 27.42 26.21
CA ILE A 128 -7.41 28.55 27.14
C ILE A 128 -6.31 28.30 28.16
N ILE A 129 -5.18 28.96 27.95
CA ILE A 129 -4.19 29.15 29.01
C ILE A 129 -4.90 29.95 30.11
N SER A 130 -5.11 29.33 31.27
CA SER A 130 -5.52 30.02 32.50
C SER A 130 -4.32 30.52 33.27
#